data_AF-A0A7W8IM57-F1
#
_entry.id   AF-A0A7W8IM57-F1
#
_cell.length_a   1.000
_cell.length_b   1.000
_cell.length_c   1.000
_cell.angle_alpha   90.00
_cell.angle_beta   90.00
_cell.angle_gamma   90.00
#
_symmetry.space_group_name_H-M   'P 1'
#
loop_
_entity.id
_entity.type
_entity.pdbx_description
1 polymer ?
#
loop_
_entity_poly.entity_id
_entity_poly.type
_entity_poly.pdbx_seq_one_letter_code
_entity_poly.pdbx_strand_id
1 'polypeptide(L)'
;MLELTEEEVRQALHTLEDLALTTPVREARVPKYEHRIRTVLNLRRDETAVLCLLMLRGPQTPGELRSRADRLFTFDDLVAVQSTLERLATRSATDESTPEKSVPLVTVLPRQPGSREARYAHLLGAPPDLTAYPAERVERAEPGTSTAQRVTHLEAEIANLYAAIQTLTLRMDRLEASLEEQAEASGSGDDSSVI
;
A
#
# COMPACT_ATOMS: atom_id res chain seq x y z
N MET A 1 23.31 -7.52 17.83
CA MET A 1 24.31 -8.11 16.91
C MET A 1 23.79 -9.48 16.56
N LEU A 2 23.75 -9.85 15.28
CA LEU A 2 23.30 -11.17 14.85
C LEU A 2 24.52 -12.11 14.83
N GLU A 3 24.41 -13.28 15.46
CA GLU A 3 25.40 -14.35 15.33
C GLU A 3 24.71 -15.50 14.60
N LEU A 4 25.20 -15.80 13.39
CA LEU A 4 24.67 -16.87 12.54
C LEU A 4 25.76 -17.89 12.29
N THR A 5 25.39 -19.17 12.31
CA THR A 5 26.25 -20.27 11.89
C THR A 5 26.36 -20.33 10.37
N GLU A 6 27.41 -20.98 9.87
CA GLU A 6 27.59 -21.17 8.42
C GLU A 6 26.40 -21.94 7.81
N GLU A 7 25.85 -22.91 8.54
CA GLU A 7 24.69 -23.70 8.10
C GLU A 7 23.44 -22.83 7.92
N GLU A 8 23.13 -21.96 8.88
CA GLU A 8 21.99 -21.04 8.80
C GLU A 8 22.12 -20.08 7.62
N VAL A 9 23.33 -19.57 7.36
CA VAL A 9 23.58 -18.69 6.20
C VAL A 9 23.42 -19.46 4.89
N ARG A 10 23.91 -20.70 4.81
CA ARG A 10 23.77 -21.54 3.61
C ARG A 10 22.30 -21.88 3.33
N GLN A 11 21.55 -22.24 4.36
CA GLN A 11 20.12 -22.50 4.25
C GLN A 11 19.36 -21.25 3.78
N ALA A 12 19.69 -20.07 4.32
CA ALA A 12 19.10 -18.81 3.87
C ALA A 12 19.44 -18.50 2.40
N LEU A 13 20.67 -18.77 1.95
CA LEU A 13 21.07 -18.59 0.56
C LEU A 13 20.31 -19.52 -0.39
N HIS A 14 20.06 -20.78 0.00
CA HIS A 14 19.22 -21.69 -0.78
C HIS A 14 17.78 -21.18 -0.91
N THR A 15 17.16 -20.75 0.19
CA THR A 15 15.81 -20.16 0.14
C THR A 15 15.76 -18.91 -0.75
N LEU A 16 16.80 -18.07 -0.72
CA LEU A 16 16.88 -16.88 -1.58
C LEU A 16 17.14 -17.23 -3.05
N GLU A 17 17.81 -18.34 -3.34
CA GLU A 17 18.02 -18.84 -4.69
C GLU A 17 16.71 -19.40 -5.28
N ASP A 18 15.91 -20.12 -4.48
CA ASP A 18 14.58 -20.58 -4.85
C ASP A 18 13.63 -19.41 -5.19
N LEU A 19 13.80 -18.28 -4.49
CA LEU A 19 13.08 -17.02 -4.76
C LEU A 19 13.70 -16.19 -5.90
N ALA A 20 14.74 -16.70 -6.57
CA ALA A 20 15.53 -16.02 -7.61
C ALA A 20 16.16 -14.68 -7.16
N LEU A 21 16.24 -14.42 -5.85
CA LEU A 21 16.81 -13.21 -5.25
C LEU A 21 18.33 -13.25 -5.16
N THR A 22 18.93 -14.44 -5.19
CA THR A 22 20.38 -14.66 -5.27
C THR A 22 20.72 -15.65 -6.37
N THR A 23 21.98 -15.66 -6.81
CA THR A 23 22.49 -16.65 -7.76
C THR A 23 23.97 -16.95 -7.46
N PRO A 24 24.40 -18.22 -7.50
CA PRO A 24 25.80 -18.58 -7.33
C PRO A 24 26.63 -18.19 -8.56
N VAL A 25 27.83 -17.66 -8.32
CA VAL A 25 28.79 -17.29 -9.35
C VAL A 25 29.61 -18.52 -9.75
N ARG A 26 29.35 -19.05 -10.96
CA ARG A 26 29.84 -20.37 -11.41
C ARG A 26 31.35 -20.47 -11.63
N GLU A 27 32.06 -19.36 -11.78
CA GLU A 27 33.50 -19.32 -12.12
C GLU A 27 34.40 -18.98 -10.93
N ALA A 28 33.88 -19.01 -9.71
CA ALA A 28 34.63 -18.67 -8.51
C ALA A 28 35.25 -19.94 -7.86
N ARG A 29 36.54 -19.88 -7.54
CA ARG A 29 37.25 -20.96 -6.79
C ARG A 29 36.68 -21.22 -5.39
N VAL A 30 35.92 -20.25 -4.87
CA VAL A 30 35.23 -20.28 -3.59
C VAL A 30 33.78 -19.91 -3.87
N PRO A 31 32.77 -20.53 -3.21
CA PRO A 31 31.38 -20.14 -3.38
C PRO A 31 31.18 -18.64 -3.22
N LYS A 32 30.65 -18.00 -4.26
CA LYS A 32 30.29 -16.59 -4.28
C LYS A 32 28.85 -16.48 -4.74
N TYR A 33 28.13 -15.51 -4.19
CA TYR A 33 26.73 -15.26 -4.51
C TYR A 33 26.56 -13.81 -4.92
N GLU A 34 25.73 -13.59 -5.94
CA GLU A 34 25.30 -12.27 -6.37
C GLU A 34 23.84 -12.06 -6.01
N HIS A 35 23.50 -10.86 -5.53
CA HIS A 35 22.11 -10.46 -5.31
C HIS A 35 21.44 -10.02 -6.61
N ARG A 36 20.21 -10.46 -6.83
CA ARG A 36 19.39 -10.13 -8.01
C ARG A 36 18.17 -9.28 -7.67
N ILE A 37 18.04 -8.84 -6.42
CA ILE A 37 16.91 -8.06 -5.90
C ILE A 37 16.56 -6.87 -6.79
N ARG A 38 17.56 -6.17 -7.36
CA ARG A 38 17.33 -5.03 -8.24
C ARG A 38 16.57 -5.40 -9.52
N THR A 39 16.90 -6.55 -10.10
CA THR A 39 16.26 -7.04 -11.32
C THR A 39 14.92 -7.69 -11.03
N VAL A 40 14.84 -8.49 -9.95
CA VAL A 40 13.62 -9.20 -9.55
C VAL A 40 12.51 -8.21 -9.18
N LEU A 41 12.84 -7.23 -8.34
CA LEU A 41 11.90 -6.21 -7.89
C LEU A 41 11.91 -4.95 -8.77
N ASN A 42 12.60 -4.95 -9.91
CA ASN A 42 12.73 -3.81 -10.83
C ASN A 42 12.97 -2.48 -10.07
N LEU A 43 14.08 -2.42 -9.33
CA LEU A 43 14.45 -1.30 -8.47
C LEU A 43 15.46 -0.39 -9.15
N ARG A 44 15.35 0.90 -8.87
CA ARG A 44 16.40 1.88 -9.18
C ARG A 44 17.53 1.82 -8.14
N ARG A 45 18.65 2.50 -8.41
CA ARG A 45 19.84 2.48 -7.51
C ARG A 45 19.57 3.17 -6.18
N ASP A 46 18.88 4.30 -6.20
CA ASP A 46 18.39 5.03 -5.04
C ASP A 46 17.44 4.16 -4.18
N GLU A 47 16.49 3.50 -4.82
CA GLU A 47 15.54 2.59 -4.18
C GLU A 47 16.23 1.39 -3.51
N THR A 48 17.22 0.81 -4.21
CA THR A 48 18.02 -0.30 -3.68
C THR A 48 18.81 0.13 -2.44
N ALA A 49 19.38 1.33 -2.45
CA ALA A 49 20.13 1.86 -1.30
C ALA A 49 19.24 2.05 -0.07
N VAL A 50 18.05 2.63 -0.24
CA VAL A 50 17.07 2.82 0.84
C VAL A 50 16.63 1.48 1.41
N LEU A 51 16.24 0.52 0.56
CA LEU A 51 15.82 -0.80 1.02
C LEU A 51 16.93 -1.54 1.76
N CYS A 52 18.17 -1.49 1.25
CA CYS A 52 19.32 -2.10 1.91
C CYS A 52 19.50 -1.57 3.34
N LEU A 53 19.41 -0.24 3.53
CA LEU A 53 19.52 0.37 4.85
C LEU A 53 18.38 -0.04 5.77
N LEU A 54 17.14 -0.06 5.27
CA LEU A 54 15.97 -0.45 6.06
C LEU A 54 16.05 -1.92 6.50
N MET A 55 16.54 -2.82 5.64
CA MET A 55 16.73 -4.24 5.99
C MET A 55 17.83 -4.46 7.04
N LEU A 56 18.94 -3.74 6.95
CA LEU A 56 20.10 -3.96 7.82
C LEU A 56 20.00 -3.23 9.17
N ARG A 57 19.21 -2.16 9.26
CA ARG A 57 19.15 -1.28 10.43
C ARG A 57 17.75 -1.07 10.97
N GLY A 58 16.73 -1.65 10.33
CA GLY A 58 15.35 -1.46 10.70
C GLY A 58 14.81 -0.07 10.38
N PRO A 59 13.73 0.36 11.07
CA PRO A 59 13.02 1.58 10.71
C PRO A 59 13.79 2.87 10.97
N GLN A 60 13.90 3.73 9.96
CA GLN A 60 14.75 4.93 9.97
C GLN A 60 14.00 6.17 9.47
N THR A 61 14.46 7.36 9.84
CA THR A 61 13.92 8.63 9.29
C THR A 61 14.56 8.98 7.95
N PRO A 62 13.94 9.84 7.12
CA PRO A 62 14.55 10.31 5.88
C PRO A 62 15.93 10.97 6.06
N GLY A 63 16.12 11.72 7.17
CA GLY A 63 17.40 12.36 7.48
C GLY A 63 18.50 11.33 7.77
N GLU A 64 18.18 10.27 8.52
CA GLU A 64 19.10 9.16 8.77
C GLU A 64 19.45 8.41 7.49
N LEU A 65 18.45 8.13 6.65
CA LEU A 65 18.64 7.43 5.38
C LEU A 65 19.59 8.21 4.46
N ARG A 66 19.41 9.53 4.34
CA ARG A 66 20.32 10.38 3.56
C ARG A 66 21.77 10.25 4.03
N SER A 67 22.00 10.44 5.34
CA SER A 67 23.36 10.41 5.90
C SER A 67 24.02 9.03 5.82
N ARG A 68 23.23 7.94 5.87
CA ARG A 68 23.76 6.57 5.86
C ARG A 68 23.88 5.98 4.46
N ALA A 69 23.21 6.56 3.46
CA ALA A 69 23.19 6.05 2.09
C ALA A 69 24.44 6.39 1.27
N ASP A 70 25.29 7.33 1.70
CA ASP A 70 26.40 7.88 0.90
C ASP A 70 27.30 6.84 0.20
N ARG A 71 27.55 5.69 0.84
CA ARG A 71 28.38 4.61 0.25
C ARG A 71 27.65 3.76 -0.79
N LEU A 72 26.32 3.79 -0.82
CA LEU A 72 25.46 3.03 -1.72
C LEU A 72 24.91 3.91 -2.85
N PHE A 73 24.43 5.11 -2.50
CA PHE A 73 23.86 6.09 -3.41
C PHE A 73 23.87 7.48 -2.74
N THR A 74 24.37 8.49 -3.44
CA THR A 74 24.38 9.88 -2.95
C THR A 74 23.07 10.57 -3.32
N PHE A 75 22.34 11.05 -2.31
CA PHE A 75 21.13 11.85 -2.51
C PHE A 75 21.45 13.34 -2.46
N ASP A 76 20.96 14.08 -3.45
CA ASP A 76 21.19 15.53 -3.56
C ASP A 76 20.62 16.29 -2.36
N ASP A 77 19.38 15.96 -1.97
CA ASP A 77 18.68 16.59 -0.87
C ASP A 77 17.74 15.62 -0.11
N LEU A 78 17.07 16.13 0.91
CA LEU A 78 16.10 15.36 1.68
C LEU A 78 14.83 15.05 0.87
N VAL A 79 14.49 15.89 -0.11
CA VAL A 79 13.32 15.74 -0.97
C VAL A 79 13.48 14.54 -1.90
N ALA A 80 14.69 14.31 -2.42
CA ALA A 80 15.03 13.15 -3.23
C ALA A 80 14.85 11.83 -2.45
N VAL A 81 15.21 11.81 -1.15
CA VAL A 81 14.97 10.65 -0.29
C VAL A 81 13.47 10.43 -0.06
N GLN A 82 12.73 11.50 0.24
CA GLN A 82 11.27 11.42 0.44
C GLN A 82 10.56 10.94 -0.84
N SER A 83 10.90 11.49 -2.01
CA SER A 83 10.36 11.03 -3.29
C SER A 83 10.69 9.56 -3.55
N THR A 84 11.88 9.09 -3.16
CA THR A 84 12.26 7.68 -3.28
C THR A 84 11.42 6.78 -2.39
N LEU A 85 11.19 7.19 -1.13
CA LEU A 85 10.31 6.48 -0.20
C LEU A 85 8.86 6.47 -0.68
N GLU A 86 8.37 7.58 -1.22
CA GLU A 86 7.03 7.70 -1.78
C GLU A 86 6.84 6.75 -2.97
N ARG A 87 7.80 6.67 -3.90
CA ARG A 87 7.74 5.69 -5.00
C ARG A 87 7.73 4.25 -4.51
N LEU A 88 8.51 3.94 -3.48
CA LEU A 88 8.54 2.60 -2.87
C LEU A 88 7.23 2.26 -2.14
N ALA A 89 6.53 3.26 -1.59
CA ALA A 89 5.26 3.10 -0.89
C ALA A 89 4.04 3.12 -1.84
N THR A 90 4.12 3.83 -2.96
CA THR A 90 3.01 4.00 -3.93
C THR A 90 3.17 3.12 -5.17
N ARG A 91 4.09 2.15 -5.13
CA ARG A 91 4.25 1.12 -6.17
C ARG A 91 2.90 0.42 -6.39
N SER A 92 2.17 0.87 -7.41
CA SER A 92 0.77 0.51 -7.70
C SER A 92 0.67 -0.35 -8.95
N ALA A 93 -0.44 -1.08 -9.02
CA ALA A 93 -0.74 -2.21 -9.92
C ALA A 93 -1.03 -1.77 -11.35
N THR A 94 -0.32 -0.76 -11.82
CA THR A 94 -0.51 -0.16 -13.14
C THR A 94 0.15 -1.00 -14.23
N ASP A 95 1.01 -1.93 -13.87
CA ASP A 95 1.52 -2.94 -14.80
C ASP A 95 0.65 -4.20 -14.70
N GLU A 96 -0.47 -4.21 -15.43
CA GLU A 96 -1.41 -5.35 -15.56
C GLU A 96 -0.72 -6.64 -16.02
N SER A 97 0.52 -6.54 -16.51
CA SER A 97 1.34 -7.64 -17.00
C SER A 97 1.96 -8.52 -15.90
N THR A 98 1.99 -8.08 -14.61
CA THR A 98 2.46 -8.93 -13.50
C THR A 98 1.87 -8.50 -12.14
N PRO A 99 0.71 -9.03 -11.72
CA PRO A 99 0.03 -8.62 -10.48
C PRO A 99 0.82 -8.85 -9.19
N GLU A 100 1.74 -9.83 -9.17
CA GLU A 100 2.55 -10.16 -7.98
C GLU A 100 3.67 -9.14 -7.69
N LYS A 101 4.07 -8.32 -8.67
CA LYS A 101 5.17 -7.34 -8.53
C LYS A 101 4.73 -5.96 -8.06
N SER A 102 3.44 -5.81 -7.76
CA SER A 102 2.83 -4.54 -7.42
C SER A 102 2.43 -4.45 -5.94
N VAL A 103 3.38 -4.76 -5.06
CA VAL A 103 3.18 -4.62 -3.63
C VAL A 103 4.04 -3.45 -3.14
N PRO A 104 3.51 -2.58 -2.24
CA PRO A 104 4.33 -1.57 -1.59
C PRO A 104 5.50 -2.23 -0.87
N LEU A 105 6.69 -1.67 -1.02
CA LEU A 105 7.92 -2.23 -0.44
C LEU A 105 8.30 -1.56 0.87
N VAL A 106 7.72 -0.40 1.15
CA VAL A 106 7.97 0.42 2.33
C VAL A 106 6.66 0.97 2.87
N THR A 107 6.56 1.10 4.20
CA THR A 107 5.46 1.77 4.88
C THR A 107 5.95 2.87 5.83
N VAL A 108 5.11 3.86 6.07
CA VAL A 108 5.33 4.90 7.08
C VAL A 108 4.83 4.39 8.42
N LEU A 109 5.69 4.44 9.43
CA LEU A 109 5.32 4.13 10.80
C LEU A 109 4.69 5.35 11.48
N PRO A 110 3.79 5.12 12.46
CA PRO A 110 3.27 6.20 13.28
C PRO A 110 4.40 6.98 13.95
N ARG A 111 4.24 8.30 14.03
CA ARG A 111 5.21 9.17 14.67
C ARG A 111 5.22 8.88 16.16
N GLN A 112 6.41 8.73 16.75
CA GLN A 112 6.54 8.63 18.20
C GLN A 112 6.30 9.99 18.86
N PRO A 113 5.78 10.02 20.10
CA PRO A 113 5.59 11.24 20.85
C PRO A 113 6.88 12.08 20.92
N GLY A 114 6.81 13.34 20.51
CA GLY A 114 7.95 14.27 20.48
C GLY A 114 8.89 14.16 19.27
N SER A 115 8.65 13.25 18.32
CA SER A 115 9.44 13.17 17.08
C SER A 115 8.87 14.07 15.99
N ARG A 116 9.72 14.94 15.43
CA ARG A 116 9.37 15.77 14.26
C ARG A 116 9.30 14.99 12.95
N GLU A 117 9.96 13.84 12.86
CA GLU A 117 10.05 13.05 11.62
C GLU A 117 9.39 11.68 11.78
N ALA A 118 8.70 11.22 10.74
CA ALA A 118 8.19 9.87 10.66
C ALA A 118 9.30 8.89 10.28
N ARG A 119 9.19 7.64 10.76
CA ARG A 119 10.09 6.54 10.39
C ARG A 119 9.46 5.71 9.31
N TYR A 120 10.30 5.12 8.47
CA TYR A 120 9.89 4.22 7.39
C TYR A 120 10.41 2.82 7.67
N ALA A 121 9.64 1.79 7.33
CA ALA A 121 10.00 0.38 7.48
C ALA A 121 9.78 -0.37 6.16
N HIS A 122 10.61 -1.37 5.86
CA HIS A 122 10.41 -2.22 4.69
C HIS A 122 9.32 -3.28 4.94
N LEU A 123 8.71 -3.78 3.85
CA LEU A 123 7.65 -4.79 3.88
C LEU A 123 8.08 -6.16 3.33
N LEU A 124 9.37 -6.31 2.97
CA LEU A 124 9.94 -7.55 2.43
C LEU A 124 10.15 -8.68 3.45
N GLY A 125 9.90 -8.43 4.73
CA GLY A 125 10.14 -9.39 5.81
C GLY A 125 8.90 -9.57 6.68
N ALA A 126 9.11 -9.88 7.96
CA ALA A 126 8.02 -9.84 8.92
C ALA A 126 7.38 -8.44 8.94
N PRO A 127 6.03 -8.33 8.97
CA PRO A 127 5.37 -7.03 9.08
C PRO A 127 5.95 -6.24 10.26
N PRO A 128 6.23 -4.94 10.10
CA PRO A 128 6.76 -4.14 11.20
C PRO A 128 5.76 -4.15 12.35
N ASP A 129 6.24 -4.38 13.56
CA ASP A 129 5.41 -4.31 14.76
C ASP A 129 5.00 -2.85 15.02
N LEU A 130 3.80 -2.50 14.56
CA LEU A 130 3.24 -1.16 14.73
C LEU A 130 2.92 -0.84 16.19
N THR A 131 2.86 -1.84 17.08
CA THR A 131 2.58 -1.64 18.51
C THR A 131 3.81 -1.17 19.29
N ALA A 132 5.01 -1.48 18.80
CA ALA A 132 6.27 -0.96 19.33
C ALA A 132 6.50 0.54 19.04
N TYR A 133 5.68 1.11 18.14
CA TYR A 133 5.72 2.53 17.77
C TYR A 133 4.36 3.16 18.07
N PRO A 134 4.05 3.43 19.36
CA PRO A 134 2.78 4.06 19.72
C PRO A 134 2.70 5.39 18.98
N ALA A 135 1.67 5.50 18.14
CA ALA A 135 1.36 6.75 17.47
C ALA A 135 1.20 7.83 18.54
N GLU A 136 1.93 8.94 18.38
CA GLU A 136 1.45 10.21 18.87
C GLU A 136 0.05 10.34 18.26
N ARG A 137 -0.98 10.28 19.10
CA ARG A 137 -2.34 10.62 18.69
C ARG A 137 -2.26 12.09 18.34
N VAL A 138 -1.85 12.39 17.11
CA VAL A 138 -2.03 13.69 16.51
C VAL A 138 -3.54 13.80 16.42
N GLU A 139 -4.14 14.32 17.49
CA GLU A 139 -5.31 15.16 17.35
C GLU A 139 -4.89 16.16 16.28
N ARG A 140 -5.24 15.86 15.04
CA ARG A 140 -5.34 16.86 14.00
C ARG A 140 -6.31 17.86 14.62
N ALA A 141 -5.75 18.92 15.20
CA ALA A 141 -6.50 20.07 15.64
C ALA A 141 -7.04 20.73 14.37
N GLU A 142 -8.06 20.10 13.77
CA GLU A 142 -9.10 20.85 13.12
C GLU A 142 -9.90 21.50 14.25
N PRO A 143 -10.16 22.80 14.18
CA PRO A 143 -10.99 23.44 15.17
C PRO A 143 -12.38 22.81 15.08
N GLY A 144 -12.71 21.96 16.06
CA GLY A 144 -14.07 21.54 16.37
C GLY A 144 -14.59 20.35 15.57
N THR A 145 -14.12 19.13 15.85
CA THR A 145 -15.00 17.98 16.19
C THR A 145 -14.14 16.77 16.56
N SER A 146 -14.35 16.21 17.75
CA SER A 146 -13.65 15.00 18.20
C SER A 146 -13.89 13.84 17.23
N THR A 147 -12.99 12.86 17.17
CA THR A 147 -13.17 11.66 16.34
C THR A 147 -14.53 10.99 16.60
N ALA A 148 -15.03 11.01 17.83
CA ALA A 148 -16.36 10.53 18.18
C ALA A 148 -17.48 11.34 17.49
N GLN A 149 -17.34 12.66 17.38
CA GLN A 149 -18.29 13.51 16.67
C GLN A 149 -18.24 13.33 15.15
N ARG A 150 -17.06 13.04 14.59
CA ARG A 150 -16.94 12.69 13.16
C ARG A 150 -17.58 11.34 12.86
N VAL A 151 -17.38 10.35 13.74
CA VAL A 151 -18.03 9.04 13.62
C VAL A 151 -19.54 9.18 13.69
N THR A 152 -20.08 9.90 14.69
CA THR A 152 -21.54 10.10 14.78
C THR A 152 -22.11 10.91 13.62
N HIS A 153 -21.36 11.89 13.09
CA HIS A 153 -21.76 12.63 11.90
C HIS A 153 -21.81 11.73 10.65
N LEU A 154 -20.76 10.92 10.42
CA LEU A 154 -20.71 9.98 9.31
C LEU A 154 -21.76 8.87 9.42
N GLU A 155 -22.03 8.37 10.62
CA GLU A 155 -23.12 7.41 10.88
C GLU A 155 -24.49 8.01 10.55
N ALA A 156 -24.71 9.29 10.91
CA ALA A 156 -25.93 10.00 10.56
C ALA A 156 -26.04 10.25 9.05
N GLU A 157 -24.95 10.61 8.36
CA GLU A 157 -24.94 10.74 6.90
C GLU A 157 -25.24 9.41 6.22
N ILE A 158 -24.63 8.31 6.67
CA ILE A 158 -24.90 6.97 6.14
C ILE A 158 -26.38 6.61 6.31
N ALA A 159 -26.96 6.87 7.48
CA ALA A 159 -28.39 6.63 7.73
C ALA A 159 -29.28 7.46 6.78
N ASN A 160 -28.95 8.73 6.56
CA ASN A 160 -29.67 9.61 5.65
C ASN A 160 -29.56 9.15 4.19
N LEU A 161 -28.37 8.74 3.75
CA LEU A 161 -28.17 8.21 2.40
C LEU A 161 -28.96 6.91 2.19
N TYR A 162 -28.97 6.00 3.17
CA TYR A 162 -29.78 4.78 3.08
C TYR A 162 -31.28 5.08 2.99
N ALA A 163 -31.78 6.04 3.77
CA ALA A 163 -33.17 6.46 3.69
C ALA A 163 -33.51 7.10 2.33
N ALA A 164 -32.60 7.90 1.77
CA ALA A 164 -32.76 8.48 0.44
C ALA A 164 -32.78 7.41 -0.65
N ILE A 165 -31.89 6.42 -0.57
CA ILE A 165 -31.85 5.27 -1.48
C ILE A 165 -33.17 4.49 -1.41
N GLN A 166 -33.66 4.14 -0.21
CA GLN A 166 -34.94 3.43 -0.07
C GLN A 166 -36.11 4.22 -0.66
N THR A 167 -36.14 5.53 -0.44
CA THR A 167 -37.17 6.40 -1.01
C THR A 167 -37.11 6.40 -2.54
N LEU A 168 -35.91 6.44 -3.10
CA LEU A 168 -35.70 6.44 -4.54
C LEU A 168 -36.08 5.09 -5.16
N THR A 169 -35.71 3.97 -4.52
CA THR A 169 -36.11 2.62 -4.92
C THR A 169 -37.63 2.49 -4.93
N LEU A 170 -38.31 2.89 -3.85
CA LEU A 170 -39.79 2.85 -3.81
C LEU A 170 -40.44 3.72 -4.88
N ARG A 171 -39.80 4.84 -5.25
CA ARG A 171 -40.28 5.69 -6.34
C ARG A 171 -40.07 5.05 -7.71
N MET A 172 -38.96 4.34 -7.91
CA MET A 172 -38.72 3.55 -9.12
C MET A 172 -39.73 2.42 -9.24
N ASP A 173 -39.93 1.63 -8.18
CA ASP A 173 -40.91 0.53 -8.17
C ASP A 173 -42.32 1.03 -8.50
N ARG A 174 -42.72 2.19 -7.95
CA ARG A 174 -44.01 2.82 -8.26
C ARG A 174 -44.11 3.29 -9.72
N LEU A 175 -43.02 3.80 -10.28
CA LEU A 175 -42.99 4.23 -11.68
C LEU A 175 -43.05 3.02 -12.63
N GLU A 176 -42.32 1.96 -12.33
CA GLU A 176 -42.36 0.70 -13.08
C GLU A 176 -43.79 0.12 -13.09
N ALA A 177 -44.45 0.04 -11.93
CA ALA A 177 -45.85 -0.38 -11.84
C ALA A 177 -46.80 0.51 -12.67
N SER A 178 -46.60 1.84 -12.65
CA SER A 178 -47.43 2.76 -13.45
C SER A 178 -47.18 2.65 -14.96
N LEU A 179 -45.98 2.24 -15.37
CA LEU A 179 -45.65 2.01 -16.78
C LEU A 179 -46.23 0.67 -17.26
N GLU A 180 -46.21 -0.36 -16.42
CA GLU A 180 -46.90 -1.64 -16.71
C GLU A 180 -48.41 -1.46 -16.86
N GLU A 181 -49.06 -0.72 -15.96
CA GLU A 181 -50.50 -0.40 -16.07
C GLU A 181 -50.82 0.39 -17.36
N GLN A 182 -49.95 1.30 -17.80
CA GLN A 182 -50.14 2.01 -19.07
C GLN A 182 -49.86 1.15 -20.31
N ALA A 183 -48.93 0.19 -20.22
CA ALA A 183 -48.69 -0.79 -21.28
C ALA A 183 -49.88 -1.75 -21.44
N GLU A 184 -50.48 -2.20 -20.34
CA GLU A 184 -51.69 -3.03 -20.38
C GLU A 184 -52.91 -2.25 -20.90
N ALA A 185 -53.08 -0.98 -20.50
CA ALA A 185 -54.16 -0.13 -20.98
C ALA A 185 -54.06 0.18 -22.49
N SER A 186 -52.84 0.34 -23.02
CA SER A 186 -52.60 0.61 -24.45
C SER A 186 -52.66 -0.65 -25.33
N GLY A 187 -52.45 -1.84 -24.77
CA GLY A 187 -52.59 -3.13 -25.47
C GLY A 187 -54.03 -3.60 -25.70
N SER A 188 -55.04 -2.97 -25.08
CA SER A 188 -56.46 -3.33 -25.25
C SER A 188 -57.19 -2.54 -26.35
N GLY A 189 -56.48 -1.63 -27.06
CA GLY A 189 -57.06 -0.69 -28.01
C GLY A 189 -56.92 -1.02 -29.50
N ASP A 190 -56.23 -2.10 -29.89
CA ASP A 190 -55.91 -2.38 -31.30
C ASP A 190 -56.51 -3.71 -31.82
N ASP A 191 -57.77 -3.99 -31.49
CA ASP A 191 -58.55 -5.05 -32.16
C ASP A 191 -59.97 -4.59 -32.55
N SER A 192 -60.09 -3.34 -33.00
CA SER A 192 -61.32 -2.87 -33.65
C SER A 192 -61.03 -1.81 -34.71
N SER A 193 -60.55 -2.26 -35.88
CA SER A 193 -60.83 -1.64 -37.19
C SER A 193 -59.88 -2.18 -38.26
N VAL A 194 -60.20 -3.30 -38.91
CA VAL A 194 -60.17 -3.38 -40.38
C VAL A 194 -61.33 -4.25 -40.85
N ILE A 195 -62.12 -3.64 -41.73
CA ILE A 195 -63.31 -4.13 -42.46
C ILE A 195 -62.97 -5.33 -43.34
#